data_AF-A0A6A6JMW5-F1
#
_entry.id   AF-A0A6A6JMW5-F1
#
_cell.length_a   1.000
_cell.length_b   1.000
_cell.length_c   1.000
_cell.angle_alpha   90.00
_cell.angle_beta   90.00
_cell.angle_gamma   90.00
#
_symmetry.space_group_name_H-M   'P 1'
#
loop_
_entity.id
_entity.type
_entity.pdbx_description
1 polymer ?
#
loop_
_entity_poly.entity_id
_entity_poly.type
_entity_poly.pdbx_seq_one_letter_code
_entity_poly.pdbx_strand_id
1 'polypeptide(L)'
;MDPSKRNAAALHQRIDELCDALVSQYSSIFAAAAKRPDKSAGEIAMNELRIREESGALIRSSQEMATLVRDLQELWLFGGLDTVANPADEEARRERVRSVAAQIEGLVKRGFGAEGRDEGTVDATEGESAS
;
A
#
# COMPACT_ATOMS: atom_id res chain seq x y z
N MET A 1 8.80 -1.13 12.69
CA MET A 1 7.70 -0.34 12.09
C MET A 1 6.39 -1.12 12.23
N ASP A 2 5.31 -0.51 12.73
CA ASP A 2 4.00 -1.18 12.82
C ASP A 2 3.49 -1.57 11.42
N PRO A 3 2.82 -2.72 11.26
CA PRO A 3 2.30 -3.17 9.96
C PRO A 3 1.34 -2.16 9.30
N SER A 4 0.56 -1.43 10.09
CA SER A 4 -0.37 -0.39 9.61
C SER A 4 0.33 0.82 8.98
N LYS A 5 1.61 1.05 9.31
CA LYS A 5 2.44 2.16 8.81
C LYS A 5 3.26 1.78 7.57
N ARG A 6 3.10 0.55 7.05
CA ARG A 6 3.79 0.03 5.86
C ARG A 6 3.01 0.18 4.55
N ASN A 7 1.84 0.83 4.57
CA ASN A 7 1.08 1.10 3.35
C ASN A 7 1.59 2.36 2.65
N ALA A 8 1.50 2.41 1.32
CA ALA A 8 2.04 3.52 0.51
C ALA A 8 1.44 4.88 0.90
N ALA A 9 0.14 4.96 1.18
CA ALA A 9 -0.51 6.22 1.56
C ALA A 9 0.02 6.77 2.89
N ALA A 10 0.23 5.91 3.89
CA ALA A 10 0.80 6.29 5.19
C ALA A 10 2.28 6.70 5.06
N LEU A 11 3.03 6.07 4.16
CA LEU A 11 4.41 6.46 3.87
C LEU A 11 4.48 7.83 3.20
N HIS A 12 3.65 8.08 2.18
CA HIS A 12 3.55 9.39 1.54
C HIS A 12 3.13 10.48 2.52
N GLN A 13 2.09 10.23 3.32
CA GLN A 13 1.68 11.16 4.37
C GLN A 13 2.82 11.48 5.33
N ARG A 14 3.59 10.47 5.77
CA ARG A 14 4.73 10.67 6.68
C ARG A 14 5.87 11.45 6.01
N ILE A 15 6.11 11.26 4.72
CA ILE A 15 7.07 12.06 3.94
C ILE A 15 6.62 13.53 3.93
N ASP A 16 5.35 13.78 3.62
CA ASP A 16 4.79 15.14 3.54
C ASP A 16 4.88 15.83 4.90
N GLU A 17 4.46 15.16 5.98
CA GLU A 17 4.55 15.68 7.36
C GLU A 17 5.98 16.05 7.76
N LEU A 18 6.98 15.23 7.39
CA LEU A 18 8.38 15.50 7.70
C LEU A 18 8.94 16.65 6.85
N CYS A 19 8.57 16.73 5.56
CA CYS A 19 8.97 17.83 4.69
C CYS A 19 8.40 19.16 5.19
N ASP A 20 7.11 19.19 5.53
CA ASP A 20 6.43 20.37 6.07
C ASP A 20 7.06 20.80 7.41
N ALA A 21 7.37 19.83 8.29
CA ALA A 21 8.05 20.10 9.55
C ALA A 21 9.41 20.75 9.36
N LEU A 22 10.27 20.20 8.47
CA LEU A 22 11.59 20.75 8.18
C LEU A 22 11.51 22.18 7.65
N VAL A 23 10.62 22.44 6.69
CA VAL A 23 10.44 23.76 6.07
C VAL A 23 9.88 24.77 7.08
N SER A 24 8.89 24.35 7.88
CA SER A 24 8.26 25.19 8.90
C SER A 24 9.26 25.62 9.98
N GLN A 25 10.03 24.67 10.52
CA GLN A 25 11.04 24.92 11.55
C GLN A 25 12.16 25.84 11.03
N TYR A 26 12.66 25.58 9.81
CA TYR A 26 13.65 26.47 9.18
C TYR A 26 13.12 27.90 8.99
N SER A 27 11.87 28.03 8.52
CA SER A 27 11.21 29.33 8.35
C SER A 27 11.00 30.04 9.69
N SER A 28 10.67 29.31 10.75
CA SER A 28 10.53 29.82 12.12
C SER A 28 11.85 30.39 12.66
N ILE A 29 12.97 29.69 12.43
CA ILE A 29 14.33 30.16 12.77
C ILE A 29 14.63 31.46 12.01
N PHE A 30 14.38 31.49 10.71
CA PHE A 30 14.64 32.67 9.88
C PHE A 30 13.82 33.88 10.34
N ALA A 31 12.54 33.67 10.66
CA ALA A 31 11.65 34.71 11.16
C ALA A 31 12.11 35.26 12.53
N ALA A 32 12.59 34.39 13.43
CA ALA A 32 13.13 34.79 14.72
C ALA A 32 14.46 35.58 14.59
N ALA A 33 15.32 35.15 13.66
CA ALA A 33 16.62 35.74 13.39
C ALA A 33 16.55 37.07 12.61
N ALA A 34 15.41 37.39 12.00
CA ALA A 34 15.23 38.63 11.25
C ALA A 34 15.59 39.86 12.10
N LYS A 35 16.53 40.68 11.60
CA LYS A 35 16.91 41.94 12.24
C LYS A 35 15.75 42.92 12.18
N ARG A 36 15.31 43.41 13.33
CA ARG A 36 14.36 44.51 13.46
C ARG A 36 14.99 45.59 14.36
N PRO A 37 14.94 46.88 13.94
CA PRO A 37 15.67 47.97 14.60
C PRO A 37 15.12 48.34 15.99
N ASP A 38 13.96 47.81 16.38
CA ASP A 38 13.16 48.21 17.54
C ASP A 38 12.91 47.08 18.56
N LYS A 39 13.59 45.94 18.45
CA LYS A 39 13.41 44.82 19.39
C LYS A 39 13.89 45.19 20.81
N SER A 40 13.03 45.00 21.79
CA SER A 40 13.37 45.05 23.22
C SER A 40 14.27 43.88 23.64
N ALA A 41 14.98 44.01 24.76
CA ALA A 41 15.82 42.94 25.29
C ALA A 41 15.03 41.65 25.58
N GLY A 42 13.77 41.78 26.03
CA GLY A 42 12.88 40.64 26.26
C GLY A 42 12.55 39.90 24.96
N GLU A 43 12.26 40.62 23.88
CA GLU A 43 12.00 40.01 22.57
C GLU A 43 13.25 39.35 21.98
N ILE A 44 14.44 39.91 22.22
CA ILE A 44 15.70 39.27 21.81
C ILE A 44 15.88 37.94 22.52
N ALA A 45 15.69 37.90 23.85
CA ALA A 45 15.81 36.66 24.63
C ALA A 45 14.78 35.60 24.20
N MET A 46 13.53 36.01 23.92
CA MET A 46 12.50 35.11 23.38
C MET A 46 12.86 34.56 22.00
N ASN A 47 13.41 35.39 21.11
CA ASN A 47 13.86 34.94 19.80
C ASN A 47 15.04 33.97 19.91
N GLU A 48 15.98 34.21 20.83
CA GLU A 48 17.09 33.29 21.07
C GLU A 48 16.59 31.91 21.54
N LEU A 49 15.67 31.88 22.50
CA LEU A 49 15.05 30.63 22.96
C LEU A 49 14.36 29.90 21.80
N ARG A 50 13.54 30.62 21.03
CA ARG A 50 12.84 30.06 19.87
C ARG A 50 13.81 29.47 18.84
N ILE A 51 14.91 30.16 18.53
CA ILE A 51 15.93 29.65 17.61
C ILE A 51 16.52 28.33 18.14
N ARG A 52 16.81 28.22 19.44
CA ARG A 52 17.36 27.00 20.03
C ARG A 52 16.37 25.83 19.97
N GLU A 53 15.11 26.08 20.31
CA GLU A 53 14.06 25.07 20.28
C GLU A 53 13.80 24.56 18.86
N GLU A 54 13.63 25.47 17.90
CA GLU A 54 13.37 25.14 16.50
C GLU A 54 14.57 24.45 15.84
N SER A 55 15.81 24.81 16.23
CA SER A 55 17.01 24.09 15.77
C SER A 55 17.04 22.65 16.28
N GLY A 56 16.63 22.42 17.53
CA GLY A 56 16.50 21.08 18.09
C GLY A 56 15.40 20.26 17.41
N ALA A 57 14.27 20.89 17.11
CA ALA A 57 13.18 20.29 16.33
C ALA A 57 13.65 19.91 14.91
N LEU A 58 14.41 20.79 14.24
CA LEU A 58 14.98 20.57 12.91
C LEU A 58 15.91 19.37 12.86
N ILE A 59 16.80 19.24 13.84
CA ILE A 59 17.68 18.08 13.96
C ILE A 59 16.85 16.80 14.14
N ARG A 60 15.82 16.84 14.98
CA ARG A 60 14.96 15.67 15.23
C ARG A 60 14.19 15.26 13.97
N SER A 61 13.53 16.19 13.30
CA SER A 61 12.82 15.90 12.04
C SER A 61 13.76 15.37 10.96
N SER A 62 15.01 15.85 10.92
CA SER A 62 16.05 15.32 10.01
C SER A 62 16.44 13.87 10.35
N GLN A 63 16.56 13.53 11.63
CA GLN A 63 16.83 12.16 12.10
C GLN A 63 15.65 11.22 11.81
N GLU A 64 14.43 11.70 11.96
CA GLU A 64 13.21 10.95 11.62
C GLU A 64 13.12 10.69 10.12
N MET A 65 13.49 11.66 9.28
CA MET A 65 13.61 11.48 7.83
C MET A 65 14.66 10.42 7.46
N ALA A 66 15.85 10.47 8.07
CA ALA A 66 16.88 9.46 7.84
C ALA A 66 16.42 8.05 8.27
N THR A 67 15.67 7.97 9.36
CA THR A 67 15.05 6.72 9.83
C THR A 67 14.00 6.22 8.83
N LEU A 68 13.16 7.10 8.29
CA LEU A 68 12.17 6.75 7.27
C LEU A 68 12.85 6.24 5.99
N VAL A 69 13.93 6.88 5.54
CA VAL A 69 14.72 6.41 4.39
C VAL A 69 15.24 4.99 4.64
N ARG A 70 15.75 4.71 5.84
CA ARG A 70 16.18 3.36 6.22
C ARG A 70 15.01 2.37 6.22
N ASP A 71 13.86 2.76 6.78
CA ASP A 71 12.65 1.93 6.78
C ASP A 71 12.22 1.57 5.34
N LEU A 72 12.29 2.55 4.41
CA LEU A 72 11.98 2.34 2.99
C LEU A 72 13.00 1.41 2.32
N GLN A 73 14.30 1.56 2.60
CA GLN A 73 15.34 0.67 2.11
C GLN A 73 15.17 -0.76 2.64
N GLU A 74 14.87 -0.91 3.93
CA GLU A 74 14.60 -2.22 4.54
C GLU A 74 13.32 -2.84 3.98
N LEU A 75 12.27 -2.05 3.73
CA LEU A 75 11.07 -2.51 3.04
C LEU A 75 11.38 -2.96 1.61
N TRP A 76 12.24 -2.25 0.88
CA TRP A 76 12.62 -2.63 -0.48
C TRP A 76 13.50 -3.89 -0.52
N LEU A 77 14.43 -4.04 0.43
CA LEU A 77 15.38 -5.17 0.48
C LEU A 77 14.81 -6.43 1.12
N PHE A 78 13.91 -6.31 2.10
CA PHE A 78 13.51 -7.42 2.99
C PHE A 78 11.99 -7.64 3.08
N GLY A 79 11.15 -6.86 2.39
CA GLY A 79 9.69 -6.93 2.49
C GLY A 79 8.93 -6.61 1.20
N GLY A 80 7.63 -6.92 1.17
CA GLY A 80 6.76 -6.80 0.00
C GLY A 80 6.37 -5.38 -0.38
N LEU A 81 7.35 -4.51 -0.67
CA LEU A 81 7.07 -3.31 -1.47
C LEU A 81 6.85 -3.78 -2.91
N ASP A 82 5.64 -4.25 -3.21
CA ASP A 82 5.22 -4.55 -4.58
C ASP A 82 5.09 -3.21 -5.33
N THR A 83 6.24 -2.73 -5.82
CA THR A 83 6.35 -1.52 -6.64
C THR A 83 5.95 -1.79 -8.09
N VAL A 84 5.55 -3.02 -8.42
CA VAL A 84 5.20 -3.46 -9.78
C VAL A 84 3.68 -3.51 -9.94
N ALA A 85 2.92 -3.86 -8.90
CA ALA A 85 1.46 -3.86 -8.94
C ALA A 85 0.90 -2.44 -8.77
N ASN A 86 0.50 -1.83 -9.88
CA ASN A 86 -0.39 -0.67 -9.84
C ASN A 86 -1.72 -1.11 -9.20
N PRO A 87 -2.32 -0.38 -8.24
CA PRO A 87 -3.65 -0.71 -7.71
C PRO A 87 -4.72 -0.85 -8.80
N ALA A 88 -4.56 -0.17 -9.95
CA ALA A 88 -5.40 -0.38 -11.12
C ALA A 88 -5.23 -1.77 -11.76
N ASP A 89 -4.03 -2.34 -11.71
CA ASP A 89 -3.75 -3.69 -12.20
C ASP A 89 -4.30 -4.77 -11.28
N GLU A 90 -4.41 -4.52 -9.98
CA GLU A 90 -5.05 -5.42 -9.02
C GLU A 90 -6.56 -5.57 -9.29
N GLU A 91 -7.25 -4.47 -9.61
CA GLU A 91 -8.66 -4.49 -10.01
C GLU A 91 -8.85 -5.23 -11.34
N ALA A 92 -7.98 -4.95 -12.33
CA ALA A 92 -7.98 -5.63 -13.63
C ALA A 92 -7.60 -7.11 -13.52
N ARG A 93 -6.74 -7.47 -12.57
CA ARG A 93 -6.37 -8.86 -12.26
C ARG A 93 -7.53 -9.59 -11.60
N ARG A 94 -8.22 -8.96 -10.63
CA ARG A 94 -9.45 -9.50 -10.02
C ARG A 94 -10.51 -9.79 -11.07
N GLU A 95 -10.72 -8.88 -12.01
CA GLU A 95 -11.70 -9.05 -13.08
C GLU A 95 -11.31 -10.18 -14.04
N ARG A 96 -10.03 -10.25 -14.44
CA ARG A 96 -9.53 -11.37 -15.26
C ARG A 96 -9.68 -12.71 -14.57
N VAL A 97 -9.40 -12.80 -13.27
CA VAL A 97 -9.57 -14.03 -12.48
C VAL A 97 -11.04 -14.46 -12.42
N ARG A 98 -11.98 -13.51 -12.23
CA ARG A 98 -13.43 -13.81 -12.29
C ARG A 98 -13.86 -14.33 -13.66
N SER A 99 -13.40 -13.69 -14.74
CA SER A 99 -13.71 -14.11 -16.10
C SER A 99 -13.19 -15.52 -16.40
N VAL A 100 -11.95 -15.83 -15.99
CA VAL A 100 -11.37 -17.17 -16.14
C VAL A 100 -12.14 -18.21 -15.31
N ALA A 101 -12.51 -17.89 -14.06
CA ALA A 101 -13.31 -18.78 -13.23
C ALA A 101 -14.69 -19.08 -13.85
N ALA A 102 -15.36 -18.07 -14.42
CA ALA A 102 -16.64 -18.25 -15.12
C ALA A 102 -16.49 -19.12 -16.39
N GLN A 103 -15.39 -18.98 -17.12
CA GLN A 103 -15.10 -19.82 -18.28
C GLN A 103 -14.85 -21.27 -17.89
N ILE A 104 -14.09 -21.51 -16.81
CA ILE A 104 -13.86 -22.87 -16.26
C ILE A 104 -15.18 -23.48 -15.81
N GLU A 105 -16.02 -22.74 -15.09
CA GLU A 105 -17.35 -23.21 -14.67
C GLU A 105 -18.24 -23.57 -15.87
N GLY A 106 -18.23 -22.76 -16.93
CA GLY A 106 -18.95 -23.03 -18.17
C GLY A 106 -18.39 -24.20 -18.99
N LEU A 107 -17.10 -24.53 -18.84
CA LEU A 107 -16.48 -25.71 -19.43
C LEU A 107 -16.79 -26.97 -18.62
N VAL A 108 -16.76 -26.89 -17.29
CA VAL A 108 -17.16 -27.98 -16.39
C VAL A 108 -18.64 -28.33 -16.61
N LYS A 109 -19.53 -27.33 -16.70
CA LYS A 109 -20.96 -27.57 -16.98
C LYS A 109 -21.21 -28.19 -18.36
N ARG A 110 -20.37 -27.91 -19.36
CA ARG A 110 -20.45 -28.52 -20.69
C ARG A 110 -19.81 -29.91 -20.75
N GLY A 111 -18.69 -30.11 -20.06
CA GLY A 111 -17.96 -31.38 -20.00
C GLY A 111 -18.68 -32.45 -19.15
N PHE A 112 -19.38 -32.04 -18.08
CA PHE A 112 -20.16 -32.96 -17.23
C PHE A 112 -21.64 -33.11 -17.68
N GLY A 113 -22.07 -32.40 -18.71
CA GLY A 113 -23.44 -32.47 -19.23
C GLY A 113 -23.68 -33.50 -20.34
N ALA A 114 -22.62 -34.18 -20.81
CA ALA A 114 -22.67 -35.05 -22.00
C ALA A 114 -22.57 -36.56 -21.72
N GLU A 115 -22.34 -37.00 -20.48
CA GLU A 115 -22.21 -38.43 -20.13
C GLU A 115 -23.28 -38.89 -19.15
N GLY A 116 -24.56 -38.77 -19.53
CA GLY A 116 -25.66 -39.19 -18.68
C GLY A 116 -27.00 -39.34 -19.39
N ARG A 117 -27.01 -39.97 -20.57
CA ARG A 117 -28.25 -40.51 -21.16
C ARG A 117 -27.97 -41.52 -22.28
N ASP A 118 -27.61 -42.74 -21.90
CA ASP A 118 -27.99 -43.91 -22.69
C ASP A 118 -28.18 -45.11 -21.76
N GLU A 119 -29.44 -45.35 -21.38
CA GLU A 119 -29.85 -46.57 -20.70
C GLU A 119 -31.12 -47.09 -21.39
N GLY A 120 -30.98 -48.24 -22.04
CA GLY A 120 -32.01 -49.28 -22.12
C GLY A 120 -33.04 -49.19 -23.24
N THR A 121 -32.75 -49.81 -24.39
CA THR A 121 -33.79 -50.52 -25.16
C THR A 121 -33.55 -52.02 -25.01
N VAL A 122 -34.35 -52.65 -24.16
CA VAL A 122 -34.44 -54.11 -23.99
C VAL A 122 -35.35 -54.62 -25.11
N ASP A 123 -34.85 -55.50 -25.98
CA ASP A 123 -35.70 -56.39 -26.77
C ASP A 123 -35.29 -57.82 -26.47
N ALA A 124 -36.20 -58.51 -25.77
CA ALA A 124 -36.09 -59.91 -25.40
C ALA A 124 -36.95 -60.70 -26.40
N THR A 125 -36.33 -61.39 -27.34
CA THR A 125 -36.99 -62.45 -28.10
C THR A 125 -36.63 -63.80 -27.49
N GLU A 126 -37.66 -64.42 -26.93
CA GLU A 126 -37.76 -65.81 -26.50
C GLU A 126 -37.31 -66.82 -27.58
N GLY A 127 -36.86 -68.00 -27.15
CA GLY A 127 -36.44 -69.07 -28.06
C GLY A 127 -35.94 -70.32 -27.36
N GLU A 128 -36.78 -70.89 -26.50
CA GLU A 128 -36.69 -72.22 -25.91
C GLU A 128 -36.53 -73.34 -26.96
N SER A 129 -35.62 -74.30 -26.75
CA SER A 129 -35.89 -75.76 -26.81
C SER A 129 -34.68 -76.64 -27.15
N ALA A 130 -34.39 -77.53 -26.21
CA ALA A 130 -34.20 -78.98 -26.35
C ALA A 130 -32.99 -79.59 -27.12
N SER A 131 -32.30 -80.43 -26.33
CA SER A 131 -31.62 -81.70 -26.65
C SER A 131 -30.15 -81.68 -27.06
#